data_AF-A0A2A2JRT7-F1
#
_entry.id   AF-A0A2A2JRT7-F1
#
_cell.length_a   1.000
_cell.length_b   1.000
_cell.length_c   1.000
_cell.angle_alpha   90.00
_cell.angle_beta   90.00
_cell.angle_gamma   90.00
#
_symmetry.space_group_name_H-M   'P 1'
#
loop_
_entity.id
_entity.type
_entity.pdbx_description
1 polymer ?
#
loop_
_entity_poly.entity_id
_entity_poly.type
_entity_poly.pdbx_seq_one_letter_code
_entity_poly.pdbx_strand_id
1 'polypeptide(L)'
;MTSSGGGESRSDKRKGAGEVRKRKSCTLDTEVADVAQADEIQSKRVKNDEDGVLKVRTRHKKSNSLVITVLGGTILRILCYLFIYDYLSKQPQLSTPFVSFQRLQSGVAMLKDGVSPYDGDTILIQPIVLHVFSVIWSAPRWVLLTAYIFLDLLAAASIRDAVQAIFKELNYKDPDDYAAMAFKFYFLNPLTICTSAILSLATIYNSLLTLFVYAFCKSALVTASVLLGVIAYFSLYPIVLVISLWIRLRTFKKISASLGILALTLAGLFYVNYALNGFSTSFVKNCYGMLLTLDDLTPNVGVYWYFFAQIFNPMRVFYLFVFQLILPTMCLVLAFTLRNDVHFHLLISLILIAVFSSYPTHADAVVYMGLLPIINEIRIYERRQLLLICTGVTCATFLPITWHMWMVSGSGNANYFFAVSLFYNLAQIFCAVDILYMKLMRDAHVVMDPQRKKKIDIKTIEFF
;
A
#
# COMPACT_ATOMS: atom_id res chain seq x y z
N MET A 1 -96.99 51.99 -13.15
CA MET A 1 -98.09 52.07 -12.16
C MET A 1 -97.44 51.96 -10.79
N THR A 2 -97.10 53.09 -10.13
CA THR A 2 -97.94 53.77 -9.11
C THR A 2 -98.39 52.79 -8.02
N SER A 3 -98.11 52.91 -6.72
CA SER A 3 -97.84 54.04 -5.81
C SER A 3 -96.97 53.51 -4.64
N SER A 4 -95.97 54.20 -4.09
CA SER A 4 -95.96 55.43 -3.27
C SER A 4 -96.72 55.39 -1.94
N GLY A 5 -96.05 55.89 -0.89
CA GLY A 5 -96.60 56.34 0.39
C GLY A 5 -96.31 55.32 1.50
N GLY A 6 -95.46 55.57 2.49
CA GLY A 6 -95.26 56.77 3.30
C GLY A 6 -95.35 56.28 4.76
N GLY A 7 -94.61 56.75 5.76
CA GLY A 7 -93.67 57.85 5.90
C GLY A 7 -93.15 57.83 7.35
N GLU A 8 -92.10 58.63 7.57
CA GLU A 8 -91.72 59.31 8.83
C GLU A 8 -91.34 58.50 10.08
N SER A 9 -90.39 58.90 10.94
CA SER A 9 -89.36 59.95 10.89
C SER A 9 -88.39 59.79 12.08
N ARG A 10 -87.17 60.32 11.91
CA ARG A 10 -86.27 61.00 12.89
C ARG A 10 -85.87 60.27 14.19
N SER A 11 -84.60 59.84 14.31
CA SER A 11 -83.41 60.60 14.77
C SER A 11 -83.18 60.45 16.27
N ASP A 12 -82.07 59.84 16.70
CA ASP A 12 -80.83 60.55 17.05
C ASP A 12 -79.78 59.62 17.67
N LYS A 13 -78.54 60.09 17.65
CA LYS A 13 -77.29 59.49 18.12
C LYS A 13 -77.32 58.89 19.54
N ARG A 14 -76.56 57.80 19.78
CA ARG A 14 -75.34 57.81 20.62
C ARG A 14 -74.60 56.45 20.65
N LYS A 15 -73.28 56.58 20.80
CA LYS A 15 -72.21 55.58 20.94
C LYS A 15 -72.48 54.53 22.03
N GLY A 16 -71.99 53.30 21.81
CA GLY A 16 -71.64 52.38 22.90
C GLY A 16 -71.53 50.90 22.51
N ALA A 17 -70.29 50.40 22.48
CA ALA A 17 -69.84 49.03 22.80
C ALA A 17 -70.33 47.83 21.94
N GLY A 18 -69.36 47.05 21.44
CA GLY A 18 -69.63 45.75 20.81
C GLY A 18 -68.39 45.03 20.26
N GLU A 19 -67.26 45.12 20.95
CA GLU A 19 -66.01 44.43 20.63
C GLU A 19 -66.05 42.97 21.14
N VAL A 20 -66.83 42.07 20.52
CA VAL A 20 -66.75 40.62 20.84
C VAL A 20 -67.13 39.75 19.63
N ARG A 21 -66.16 39.38 18.78
CA ARG A 21 -66.05 38.06 18.10
C ARG A 21 -64.90 38.05 17.07
N LYS A 22 -63.65 38.17 17.54
CA LYS A 22 -62.46 37.90 16.70
C LYS A 22 -61.30 37.23 17.44
N ARG A 23 -61.56 36.58 18.60
CA ARG A 23 -60.52 35.99 19.45
C ARG A 23 -60.50 34.46 19.55
N LYS A 24 -61.35 33.71 18.84
CA LYS A 24 -61.38 32.23 18.93
C LYS A 24 -60.81 31.46 17.73
N SER A 25 -60.48 32.12 16.61
CA SER A 25 -59.81 31.43 15.48
C SER A 25 -58.28 31.55 15.53
N CYS A 26 -57.73 32.61 16.14
CA CYS A 26 -56.28 32.82 16.17
C CYS A 26 -55.53 31.90 17.16
N THR A 27 -56.22 31.39 18.18
CA THR A 27 -55.64 30.52 19.23
C THR A 27 -55.57 29.05 18.83
N LEU A 28 -56.49 28.56 17.99
CA LEU A 28 -56.45 27.17 17.51
C LEU A 28 -55.33 26.98 16.47
N ASP A 29 -55.12 27.98 15.60
CA ASP A 29 -54.07 27.92 14.57
C ASP A 29 -52.66 28.03 15.16
N THR A 30 -52.50 28.67 16.34
CA THR A 30 -51.22 28.69 17.08
C THR A 30 -50.96 27.39 17.83
N GLU A 31 -51.97 26.79 18.49
CA GLU A 31 -51.82 25.49 19.17
C GLU A 31 -51.52 24.36 18.17
N VAL A 32 -52.13 24.37 16.97
CA VAL A 32 -51.85 23.37 15.92
C VAL A 32 -50.45 23.55 15.32
N ALA A 33 -49.97 24.80 15.18
CA ALA A 33 -48.61 25.09 14.73
C ALA A 33 -47.56 24.65 15.77
N ASP A 34 -47.81 24.88 17.06
CA ASP A 34 -46.91 24.48 18.15
C ASP A 34 -46.84 22.94 18.29
N VAL A 35 -47.97 22.23 18.11
CA VAL A 35 -48.00 20.76 18.11
C VAL A 35 -47.27 20.18 16.88
N ALA A 36 -47.47 20.75 15.69
CA ALA A 36 -46.76 20.32 14.48
C ALA A 36 -45.24 20.55 14.59
N GLN A 37 -44.83 21.65 15.23
CA GLN A 37 -43.43 21.97 15.46
C GLN A 37 -42.81 21.05 16.53
N ALA A 38 -43.57 20.68 17.56
CA ALA A 38 -43.16 19.69 18.56
C ALA A 38 -42.98 18.29 17.95
N ASP A 39 -43.91 17.84 17.10
CA ASP A 39 -43.83 16.57 16.37
C ASP A 39 -42.64 16.53 15.40
N GLU A 40 -42.34 17.65 14.72
CA GLU A 40 -41.17 17.75 13.84
C GLU A 40 -39.86 17.66 14.64
N ILE A 41 -39.77 18.30 15.81
CA ILE A 41 -38.62 18.22 16.72
C ILE A 41 -38.46 16.81 17.29
N GLN A 42 -39.58 16.16 17.64
CA GLN A 42 -39.58 14.81 18.18
C GLN A 42 -39.18 13.78 17.12
N SER A 43 -39.66 13.92 15.88
CA SER A 43 -39.22 13.07 14.75
C SER A 43 -37.73 13.24 14.44
N LYS A 44 -37.21 14.48 14.49
CA LYS A 44 -35.77 14.76 14.31
C LYS A 44 -34.93 14.17 15.44
N ARG A 45 -35.41 14.17 16.68
CA ARG A 45 -34.74 13.50 17.82
C ARG A 45 -34.69 12.00 17.64
N VAL A 46 -35.82 11.36 17.35
CA VAL A 46 -35.89 9.89 17.15
C VAL A 46 -34.97 9.46 16.00
N LYS A 47 -34.95 10.22 14.90
CA LYS A 47 -34.07 9.94 13.76
C LYS A 47 -32.58 10.10 14.10
N ASN A 48 -32.23 11.13 14.88
CA ASN A 48 -30.86 11.33 15.36
C ASN A 48 -30.43 10.22 16.34
N ASP A 49 -31.33 9.74 17.19
CA ASP A 49 -31.06 8.63 18.12
C ASP A 49 -30.90 7.31 17.37
N GLU A 50 -31.75 7.03 16.37
CA GLU A 50 -31.60 5.86 15.49
C GLU A 50 -30.30 5.90 14.69
N ASP A 51 -29.96 7.05 14.09
CA ASP A 51 -28.69 7.27 13.39
C ASP A 51 -27.48 7.12 14.33
N GLY A 52 -27.63 7.55 15.59
CA GLY A 52 -26.63 7.37 16.66
C GLY A 52 -26.41 5.90 17.00
N VAL A 53 -27.49 5.15 17.23
CA VAL A 53 -27.44 3.70 17.52
C VAL A 53 -26.88 2.92 16.33
N LEU A 54 -27.25 3.26 15.10
CA LEU A 54 -26.75 2.63 13.88
C LEU A 54 -25.24 2.90 13.70
N LYS A 55 -24.78 4.12 13.98
CA LYS A 55 -23.34 4.48 13.98
C LYS A 55 -22.54 3.73 15.05
N VAL A 56 -23.08 3.57 16.26
CA VAL A 56 -22.42 2.78 17.32
C VAL A 56 -22.34 1.31 16.93
N ARG A 57 -23.43 0.74 16.39
CA ARG A 57 -23.48 -0.67 15.96
C ARG A 57 -22.54 -0.96 14.79
N THR A 58 -22.46 -0.07 13.81
CA THR A 58 -21.51 -0.19 12.69
C THR A 58 -20.07 -0.04 13.14
N ARG A 59 -19.77 0.87 14.09
CA ARG A 59 -18.42 1.03 14.67
C ARG A 59 -17.99 -0.22 15.46
N HIS A 60 -18.87 -0.81 16.26
CA HIS A 60 -18.62 -2.08 16.95
C HIS A 60 -18.39 -3.23 15.96
N LYS A 61 -19.20 -3.34 14.90
CA LYS A 61 -19.03 -4.37 13.86
C LYS A 61 -17.68 -4.23 13.12
N LYS A 62 -17.27 -3.00 12.78
CA LYS A 62 -15.96 -2.72 12.16
C LYS A 62 -14.80 -3.08 13.09
N SER A 63 -14.89 -2.73 14.37
CA SER A 63 -13.87 -3.07 15.38
C SER A 63 -13.72 -4.58 15.56
N ASN A 64 -14.83 -5.32 15.70
CA ASN A 64 -14.80 -6.78 15.85
C ASN A 64 -14.23 -7.46 14.58
N SER A 65 -14.55 -6.97 13.38
CA SER A 65 -13.99 -7.51 12.13
C SER A 65 -12.46 -7.35 12.06
N LEU A 66 -11.94 -6.22 12.55
CA LEU A 66 -10.50 -5.95 12.55
C LEU A 66 -9.76 -6.86 13.55
N VAL A 67 -10.33 -7.07 14.74
CA VAL A 67 -9.78 -8.00 15.75
C VAL A 67 -9.74 -9.44 15.20
N ILE A 68 -10.82 -9.91 14.57
CA ILE A 68 -10.86 -11.24 13.94
C ILE A 68 -9.80 -11.36 12.84
N THR A 69 -9.61 -10.31 12.04
CA THR A 69 -8.59 -10.27 10.98
C THR A 69 -7.18 -10.41 11.56
N VAL A 70 -6.88 -9.68 12.64
CA VAL A 70 -5.58 -9.74 13.30
C VAL A 70 -5.35 -11.13 13.90
N LEU A 71 -6.31 -11.65 14.67
CA LEU A 71 -6.20 -12.99 15.27
C LEU A 71 -6.03 -14.07 14.19
N GLY A 72 -6.86 -14.05 13.14
CA GLY A 72 -6.78 -15.01 12.04
C GLY A 72 -5.44 -14.95 11.31
N GLY A 73 -4.98 -13.74 10.93
CA GLY A 73 -3.71 -13.58 10.23
C GLY A 73 -2.48 -13.90 11.10
N THR A 74 -2.55 -13.70 12.42
CA THR A 74 -1.50 -14.13 13.37
C THR A 74 -1.47 -15.65 13.50
N ILE A 75 -2.63 -16.30 13.67
CA ILE A 75 -2.71 -17.77 13.75
C ILE A 75 -2.18 -18.40 12.46
N LEU A 76 -2.55 -17.88 11.28
CA LEU A 76 -2.05 -18.39 10.01
C LEU A 76 -0.53 -18.32 9.89
N ARG A 77 0.10 -17.22 10.33
CA ARG A 77 1.57 -17.08 10.36
C ARG A 77 2.23 -18.11 11.28
N ILE A 78 1.66 -18.32 12.47
CA ILE A 78 2.16 -19.32 13.43
C ILE A 78 2.04 -20.74 12.85
N LEU A 79 0.90 -21.07 12.25
CA LEU A 79 0.69 -22.37 11.60
C LEU A 79 1.64 -22.58 10.42
N CYS A 80 1.81 -21.58 9.55
CA CYS A 80 2.75 -21.64 8.43
C CYS A 80 4.19 -21.85 8.92
N TYR A 81 4.60 -21.16 9.99
CA TYR A 81 5.90 -21.38 10.62
C TYR A 81 6.07 -22.80 11.15
N LEU A 82 5.07 -23.30 11.88
CA LEU A 82 5.14 -24.61 12.51
C LEU A 82 5.18 -25.78 11.52
N PHE A 83 4.41 -25.70 10.43
CA PHE A 83 4.19 -26.85 9.55
C PHE A 83 4.92 -26.76 8.20
N ILE A 84 5.24 -25.56 7.70
CA ILE A 84 5.67 -25.37 6.30
C ILE A 84 7.00 -24.59 6.19
N TYR A 85 7.63 -24.22 7.30
CA TYR A 85 8.88 -23.43 7.30
C TYR A 85 9.98 -24.05 6.43
N ASP A 86 10.30 -25.34 6.64
CA ASP A 86 11.40 -26.01 5.95
C ASP A 86 11.22 -26.12 4.44
N TYR A 87 9.96 -26.16 3.99
CA TYR A 87 9.63 -26.16 2.57
C TYR A 87 9.73 -24.76 1.98
N LEU A 88 9.13 -23.76 2.64
CA LEU A 88 9.08 -22.37 2.16
C LEU A 88 10.46 -21.71 2.17
N SER A 89 11.33 -22.02 3.15
CA SER A 89 12.66 -21.42 3.26
C SER A 89 13.57 -21.79 2.09
N LYS A 90 13.30 -22.90 1.40
CA LYS A 90 14.05 -23.39 0.23
C LYS A 90 13.49 -22.87 -1.09
N GLN A 91 12.37 -22.14 -1.07
CA GLN A 91 11.75 -21.64 -2.28
C GLN A 91 12.41 -20.33 -2.75
N PRO A 92 12.93 -20.28 -3.99
CA PRO A 92 13.58 -19.09 -4.54
C PRO A 92 12.61 -17.91 -4.72
N GLN A 93 11.29 -18.17 -4.66
CA GLN A 93 10.29 -17.12 -4.80
C GLN A 93 10.13 -16.26 -3.54
N LEU A 94 10.56 -16.78 -2.38
CA LEU A 94 10.43 -16.12 -1.08
C LEU A 94 11.79 -15.76 -0.45
N SER A 95 12.85 -16.46 -0.84
CA SER A 95 14.19 -16.27 -0.29
C SER A 95 15.22 -16.13 -1.40
N THR A 96 15.78 -14.94 -1.54
CA THR A 96 16.95 -14.64 -2.39
C THR A 96 18.19 -14.39 -1.51
N PRO A 97 19.41 -14.36 -2.08
CA PRO A 97 20.63 -14.07 -1.35
C PRO A 97 20.58 -12.85 -0.41
N PHE A 98 19.85 -11.80 -0.80
CA PHE A 98 19.76 -10.53 -0.09
C PHE A 98 18.76 -10.53 1.07
N VAL A 99 17.80 -11.46 1.07
CA VAL A 99 16.75 -11.50 2.11
C VAL A 99 16.71 -12.79 2.91
N SER A 100 17.53 -13.77 2.56
CA SER A 100 17.56 -15.08 3.19
C SER A 100 17.94 -15.02 4.66
N PHE A 101 17.06 -15.53 5.53
CA PHE A 101 17.36 -15.69 6.94
C PHE A 101 18.54 -16.64 7.16
N GLN A 102 18.64 -17.73 6.39
CA GLN A 102 19.74 -18.70 6.55
C GLN A 102 21.12 -18.06 6.30
N ARG A 103 21.26 -17.22 5.26
CA ARG A 103 22.50 -16.47 5.01
C ARG A 103 22.79 -15.46 6.13
N LEU A 104 21.76 -14.82 6.68
CA LEU A 104 21.91 -13.99 7.87
C LEU A 104 22.46 -14.78 9.06
N GLN A 105 21.96 -16.00 9.31
CA GLN A 105 22.46 -16.86 10.38
C GLN A 105 23.94 -17.21 10.18
N SER A 106 24.33 -17.59 8.96
CA SER A 106 25.73 -17.87 8.63
C SER A 106 26.62 -16.65 8.81
N GLY A 107 26.17 -15.47 8.36
CA GLY A 107 26.93 -14.21 8.53
C GLY A 107 27.11 -13.82 9.98
N VAL A 108 26.08 -14.01 10.83
CA VAL A 108 26.18 -13.78 12.28
C VAL A 108 27.11 -14.79 12.96
N ALA A 109 27.11 -16.05 12.53
CA ALA A 109 28.03 -17.06 13.05
C ALA A 109 29.50 -16.71 12.72
N MET A 110 29.79 -16.34 11.46
CA MET A 110 31.14 -15.90 11.05
C MET A 110 31.61 -14.69 11.87
N LEU A 111 30.73 -13.71 12.08
CA LEU A 111 31.03 -12.52 12.89
C LEU A 111 31.39 -12.89 14.34
N LYS A 112 30.73 -13.89 14.93
CA LYS A 112 31.01 -14.36 16.31
C LYS A 112 32.32 -15.13 16.41
N ASP A 113 32.68 -15.84 15.35
CA ASP A 113 33.94 -16.57 15.27
C ASP A 113 35.14 -15.65 14.96
N GLY A 114 34.91 -14.34 14.82
CA GLY A 114 35.94 -13.34 14.53
C GLY A 114 36.42 -13.35 13.07
N VAL A 115 35.70 -14.06 12.19
CA VAL A 115 35.98 -14.10 10.74
C VAL A 115 35.16 -13.02 10.06
N SER A 116 35.79 -12.23 9.19
CA SER A 116 35.09 -11.21 8.42
C SER A 116 34.03 -11.87 7.51
N PRO A 117 32.74 -11.52 7.64
CA PRO A 117 31.68 -12.08 6.80
C PRO A 117 31.85 -11.76 5.31
N TYR A 118 32.69 -10.77 4.97
CA TYR A 118 32.87 -10.24 3.62
C TYR A 118 34.15 -10.70 2.92
N ASP A 119 34.93 -11.58 3.56
CA ASP A 119 36.15 -12.13 2.95
C ASP A 119 35.85 -13.09 1.79
N GLY A 120 34.59 -13.52 1.65
CA GLY A 120 34.08 -14.24 0.49
C GLY A 120 32.79 -13.64 -0.06
N ASP A 121 32.31 -14.16 -1.19
CA ASP A 121 31.15 -13.63 -1.92
C ASP A 121 29.80 -14.22 -1.45
N THR A 122 29.76 -14.84 -0.27
CA THR A 122 28.57 -15.58 0.21
C THR A 122 27.57 -14.69 0.95
N ILE A 123 28.05 -13.72 1.73
CA ILE A 123 27.24 -12.82 2.56
C ILE A 123 27.05 -11.47 1.86
N LEU A 124 25.80 -11.16 1.54
CA LEU A 124 25.39 -9.94 0.81
C LEU A 124 24.61 -8.95 1.68
N ILE A 125 24.61 -9.18 2.99
CA ILE A 125 23.82 -8.43 3.97
C ILE A 125 24.72 -7.39 4.63
N GLN A 126 24.18 -6.18 4.88
CA GLN A 126 24.95 -5.06 5.43
C GLN A 126 25.40 -5.29 6.88
N PRO A 127 26.56 -4.77 7.31
CA PRO A 127 27.14 -5.01 8.64
C PRO A 127 26.19 -4.69 9.79
N ILE A 128 25.45 -3.58 9.70
CA ILE A 128 24.50 -3.15 10.74
C ILE A 128 23.44 -4.20 11.01
N VAL A 129 22.96 -4.90 9.98
CA VAL A 129 21.96 -5.97 10.12
C VAL A 129 22.59 -7.16 10.84
N LEU A 130 23.82 -7.55 10.46
CA LEU A 130 24.55 -8.64 11.11
C LEU A 130 24.77 -8.36 12.60
N HIS A 131 25.17 -7.13 12.96
CA HIS A 131 25.40 -6.73 14.35
C HIS A 131 24.11 -6.63 15.17
N VAL A 132 23.02 -6.09 14.60
CA VAL A 132 21.72 -6.07 15.30
C VAL A 132 21.24 -7.50 15.57
N PHE A 133 21.36 -8.40 14.59
CA PHE A 133 20.97 -9.80 14.76
C PHE A 133 21.94 -10.60 15.62
N SER A 134 23.21 -10.21 15.75
CA SER A 134 24.17 -10.88 16.63
C SER A 134 23.81 -10.72 18.12
N VAL A 135 23.25 -9.55 18.47
CA VAL A 135 22.70 -9.24 19.80
C VAL A 135 21.43 -10.04 20.09
N ILE A 136 20.54 -10.16 19.10
CA ILE A 136 19.24 -10.84 19.25
C ILE A 136 19.39 -12.37 19.02
N TRP A 137 20.56 -12.84 18.59
CA TRP A 137 20.80 -14.24 18.23
C TRP A 137 20.48 -15.25 19.34
N SER A 138 20.68 -14.88 20.60
CA SER A 138 20.39 -15.75 21.75
C SER A 138 18.89 -15.87 22.05
N ALA A 139 18.05 -15.04 21.42
CA ALA A 139 16.61 -15.10 21.60
C ALA A 139 16.02 -16.40 21.00
N PRO A 140 15.03 -17.01 21.65
CA PRO A 140 14.36 -18.18 21.11
C PRO A 140 13.62 -17.81 19.82
N ARG A 141 13.51 -18.77 18.88
CA ARG A 141 12.89 -18.55 17.55
C ARG A 141 11.46 -18.00 17.63
N TRP A 142 10.72 -18.35 18.67
CA TRP A 142 9.38 -17.81 18.92
C TRP A 142 9.36 -16.30 19.14
N VAL A 143 10.38 -15.74 19.82
CA VAL A 143 10.52 -14.30 20.01
C VAL A 143 10.78 -13.61 18.66
N LEU A 144 11.65 -14.19 17.83
CA LEU A 144 11.87 -13.69 16.47
C LEU A 144 10.57 -13.72 15.65
N LEU A 145 9.83 -14.83 15.68
CA LEU A 145 8.55 -14.92 14.98
C LEU A 145 7.56 -13.85 15.45
N THR A 146 7.45 -13.62 16.76
CA THR A 146 6.57 -12.56 17.28
C THR A 146 6.99 -11.16 16.83
N ALA A 147 8.30 -10.89 16.74
CA ALA A 147 8.81 -9.62 16.21
C ALA A 147 8.45 -9.43 14.73
N TYR A 148 8.54 -10.48 13.91
CA TYR A 148 8.17 -10.44 12.50
C TYR A 148 6.66 -10.27 12.30
N ILE A 149 5.84 -10.93 13.11
CA ILE A 149 4.38 -10.73 13.10
C ILE A 149 4.04 -9.27 13.47
N PHE A 150 4.76 -8.70 14.45
CA PHE A 150 4.59 -7.31 14.85
C PHE A 150 4.98 -6.34 13.72
N LEU A 151 6.08 -6.60 13.01
CA LEU A 151 6.49 -5.80 11.86
C LEU A 151 5.45 -5.84 10.73
N ASP A 152 4.89 -7.02 10.43
CA ASP A 152 3.79 -7.17 9.47
C ASP A 152 2.53 -6.41 9.90
N LEU A 153 2.19 -6.43 11.19
CA LEU A 153 1.07 -5.68 11.74
C LEU A 153 1.29 -4.17 11.62
N LEU A 154 2.51 -3.70 11.90
CA LEU A 154 2.92 -2.32 11.74
C LEU A 154 2.89 -1.90 10.26
N ALA A 155 3.31 -2.77 9.35
CA ALA A 155 3.24 -2.54 7.92
C ALA A 155 1.78 -2.43 7.42
N ALA A 156 0.91 -3.34 7.87
CA ALA A 156 -0.51 -3.32 7.55
C ALA A 156 -1.21 -2.05 8.09
N ALA A 157 -0.88 -1.64 9.32
CA ALA A 157 -1.38 -0.40 9.91
C ALA A 157 -0.90 0.83 9.14
N SER A 158 0.37 0.84 8.71
CA SER A 158 0.95 1.93 7.92
C SER A 158 0.25 2.07 6.56
N ILE A 159 -0.01 0.97 5.85
CA ILE A 159 -0.78 0.99 4.61
C ILE A 159 -2.22 1.47 4.83
N ARG A 160 -2.89 0.96 5.87
CA ARG A 160 -4.23 1.41 6.24
C ARG A 160 -4.28 2.93 6.40
N ASP A 161 -3.36 3.47 7.19
CA ASP A 161 -3.32 4.88 7.52
C ASP A 161 -2.86 5.73 6.31
N ALA A 162 -2.04 5.16 5.42
CA ALA A 162 -1.68 5.78 4.14
C ALA A 162 -2.90 5.92 3.22
N VAL A 163 -3.65 4.83 3.02
CA VAL A 163 -4.89 4.83 2.24
C VAL A 163 -5.91 5.79 2.84
N GLN A 164 -6.09 5.76 4.17
CA GLN A 164 -6.97 6.71 4.86
C GLN A 164 -6.56 8.17 4.60
N ALA A 165 -5.25 8.48 4.61
CA ALA A 165 -4.75 9.83 4.32
C ALA A 165 -5.04 10.25 2.88
N ILE A 166 -4.89 9.34 1.91
CA ILE A 166 -5.20 9.59 0.49
C ILE A 166 -6.69 9.91 0.30
N PHE A 167 -7.59 9.07 0.82
CA PHE A 167 -9.03 9.28 0.66
C PHE A 167 -9.53 10.52 1.41
N LYS A 168 -8.88 10.90 2.53
CA LYS A 168 -9.13 12.18 3.20
C LYS A 168 -8.67 13.37 2.35
N GLU A 169 -7.49 13.29 1.74
CA GLU A 169 -6.98 14.32 0.82
C GLU A 169 -7.93 14.52 -0.38
N LEU A 170 -8.61 13.45 -0.82
CA LEU A 170 -9.58 13.47 -1.92
C LEU A 170 -11.03 13.80 -1.48
N ASN A 171 -11.29 14.10 -0.20
CA ASN A 171 -12.61 14.45 0.36
C ASN A 171 -13.72 13.38 0.21
N TYR A 172 -13.38 12.09 0.36
CA TYR A 172 -14.38 11.02 0.33
C TYR A 172 -15.21 10.89 1.62
N LYS A 173 -16.46 10.42 1.48
CA LYS A 173 -17.42 10.25 2.59
C LYS A 173 -16.98 9.21 3.62
N ASP A 174 -16.47 8.06 3.17
CA ASP A 174 -16.12 6.91 4.04
C ASP A 174 -14.68 6.42 3.83
N PRO A 175 -13.65 7.19 4.23
CA PRO A 175 -12.24 6.82 4.05
C PRO A 175 -11.84 5.59 4.88
N ASP A 176 -12.56 5.31 5.97
CA ASP A 176 -12.24 4.24 6.91
C ASP A 176 -12.51 2.84 6.33
N ASP A 177 -13.45 2.72 5.39
CA ASP A 177 -13.79 1.44 4.76
C ASP A 177 -12.71 1.00 3.76
N TYR A 178 -12.24 1.93 2.93
CA TYR A 178 -11.10 1.69 2.03
C TYR A 178 -9.82 1.41 2.81
N ALA A 179 -9.60 2.12 3.91
CA ALA A 179 -8.48 1.88 4.81
C ALA A 179 -8.54 0.46 5.40
N ALA A 180 -9.70 0.05 5.93
CA ALA A 180 -9.90 -1.30 6.48
C ALA A 180 -9.72 -2.40 5.41
N MET A 181 -10.11 -2.14 4.17
CA MET A 181 -9.86 -3.03 3.04
C MET A 181 -8.36 -3.17 2.76
N ALA A 182 -7.60 -2.08 2.75
CA ALA A 182 -6.15 -2.08 2.56
C ALA A 182 -5.41 -2.86 3.65
N PHE A 183 -5.85 -2.71 4.90
CA PHE A 183 -5.34 -3.51 6.00
C PHE A 183 -5.50 -5.02 5.74
N LYS A 184 -6.70 -5.44 5.34
CA LYS A 184 -7.03 -6.85 5.06
C LYS A 184 -6.23 -7.38 3.88
N PHE A 185 -6.13 -6.62 2.78
CA PHE A 185 -5.38 -7.01 1.59
C PHE A 185 -3.88 -7.19 1.85
N TYR A 186 -3.30 -6.45 2.78
CA TYR A 186 -1.90 -6.65 3.15
C TYR A 186 -1.73 -7.79 4.17
N PHE A 187 -2.47 -7.74 5.28
CA PHE A 187 -2.23 -8.63 6.43
C PHE A 187 -2.67 -10.08 6.18
N LEU A 188 -3.73 -10.29 5.40
CA LEU A 188 -4.22 -11.62 5.00
C LEU A 188 -3.62 -12.11 3.67
N ASN A 189 -2.69 -11.37 3.08
CA ASN A 189 -2.03 -11.81 1.85
C ASN A 189 -1.25 -13.11 2.12
N PRO A 190 -1.47 -14.20 1.36
CA PRO A 190 -0.70 -15.43 1.54
C PRO A 190 0.81 -15.19 1.40
N LEU A 191 1.22 -14.23 0.56
CA LEU A 191 2.64 -13.88 0.39
C LEU A 191 3.24 -13.28 1.66
N THR A 192 2.55 -12.39 2.38
CA THR A 192 3.06 -11.83 3.65
C THR A 192 3.14 -12.86 4.75
N ILE A 193 2.14 -13.73 4.79
CA ILE A 193 2.09 -14.84 5.74
C ILE A 193 3.30 -15.76 5.52
N CYS A 194 3.58 -16.14 4.27
CA CYS A 194 4.73 -16.97 3.93
C CYS A 194 6.07 -16.27 4.21
N THR A 195 6.23 -14.99 3.85
CA THR A 195 7.50 -14.26 4.03
C THR A 195 7.87 -14.04 5.49
N SER A 196 6.87 -13.71 6.32
CA SER A 196 7.06 -13.54 7.76
C SER A 196 7.29 -14.88 8.47
N ALA A 197 6.60 -15.94 8.03
CA ALA A 197 6.83 -17.29 8.55
C ALA A 197 8.28 -17.74 8.33
N ILE A 198 8.90 -17.48 7.17
CA ILE A 198 10.31 -17.86 6.94
C ILE A 198 11.34 -16.92 7.57
N LEU A 199 10.91 -15.90 8.31
CA LEU A 199 11.76 -14.87 8.93
C LEU A 199 12.62 -14.10 7.91
N SER A 200 12.11 -13.93 6.68
CA SER A 200 12.83 -13.24 5.59
C SER A 200 13.05 -11.76 5.89
N LEU A 201 14.26 -11.24 5.64
CA LEU A 201 14.56 -9.81 5.80
C LEU A 201 13.63 -8.92 4.96
N ALA A 202 12.99 -9.47 3.93
CA ALA A 202 11.97 -8.78 3.15
C ALA A 202 10.82 -8.24 4.01
N THR A 203 10.43 -8.89 5.12
CA THR A 203 9.42 -8.37 6.05
C THR A 203 9.87 -7.06 6.70
N ILE A 204 11.15 -6.95 7.08
CA ILE A 204 11.73 -5.72 7.63
C ILE A 204 11.70 -4.62 6.56
N TYR A 205 12.18 -4.92 5.35
CA TYR A 205 12.21 -3.95 4.26
C TYR A 205 10.82 -3.48 3.86
N ASN A 206 9.84 -4.38 3.79
CA ASN A 206 8.45 -4.06 3.52
C ASN A 206 7.82 -3.21 4.63
N SER A 207 8.14 -3.45 5.91
CA SER A 207 7.66 -2.62 7.02
C SER A 207 8.21 -1.19 6.93
N LEU A 208 9.48 -1.03 6.57
CA LEU A 208 10.07 0.29 6.34
C LEU A 208 9.45 0.96 5.12
N LEU A 209 9.26 0.23 4.03
CA LEU A 209 8.66 0.75 2.79
C LEU A 209 7.22 1.22 2.99
N THR A 210 6.41 0.49 3.76
CA THR A 210 5.04 0.89 4.10
C THR A 210 4.99 2.10 5.02
N LEU A 211 5.92 2.22 5.98
CA LEU A 211 6.11 3.44 6.77
C LEU A 211 6.49 4.63 5.88
N PHE A 212 7.36 4.43 4.89
CA PHE A 212 7.69 5.46 3.90
C PHE A 212 6.45 5.88 3.12
N VAL A 213 5.65 4.93 2.62
CA VAL A 213 4.39 5.23 1.92
C VAL A 213 3.45 6.04 2.80
N TYR A 214 3.31 5.68 4.08
CA TYR A 214 2.51 6.46 5.03
C TYR A 214 3.03 7.89 5.21
N ALA A 215 4.34 8.05 5.49
CA ALA A 215 4.97 9.35 5.65
C ALA A 215 4.87 10.21 4.37
N PHE A 216 4.98 9.56 3.21
CA PHE A 216 4.76 10.15 1.90
C PHE A 216 3.33 10.68 1.81
N CYS A 217 2.29 9.88 2.07
CA CYS A 217 0.89 10.31 2.00
C CYS A 217 0.56 11.44 3.01
N LYS A 218 1.25 11.50 4.15
CA LYS A 218 1.12 12.60 5.12
C LYS A 218 1.88 13.87 4.74
N SER A 219 2.64 13.86 3.64
CA SER A 219 3.53 14.97 3.22
C SER A 219 4.58 15.35 4.27
N ALA A 220 4.98 14.40 5.11
CA ALA A 220 5.95 14.62 6.17
C ALA A 220 7.38 14.51 5.59
N LEU A 221 7.93 15.65 5.16
CA LEU A 221 9.18 15.76 4.42
C LEU A 221 10.34 15.03 5.11
N VAL A 222 10.61 15.35 6.38
CA VAL A 222 11.78 14.81 7.08
C VAL A 222 11.67 13.30 7.25
N THR A 223 10.54 12.80 7.75
CA THR A 223 10.33 11.37 7.97
C THR A 223 10.33 10.58 6.66
N ALA A 224 9.70 11.10 5.60
CA ALA A 224 9.69 10.44 4.30
C ALA A 224 11.10 10.38 3.68
N SER A 225 11.88 11.47 3.76
CA SER A 225 13.26 11.49 3.25
C SER A 225 14.19 10.56 4.03
N VAL A 226 14.08 10.52 5.37
CA VAL A 226 14.87 9.61 6.19
C VAL A 226 14.51 8.16 5.91
N LEU A 227 13.21 7.82 5.91
CA LEU A 227 12.77 6.45 5.64
C LEU A 227 13.18 5.99 4.24
N LEU A 228 13.06 6.86 3.22
CA LEU A 228 13.52 6.55 1.87
C LEU A 228 15.03 6.28 1.84
N GLY A 229 15.84 7.09 2.52
CA GLY A 229 17.29 6.88 2.63
C GLY A 229 17.64 5.57 3.33
N VAL A 230 16.95 5.24 4.43
CA VAL A 230 17.13 3.97 5.15
C VAL A 230 16.77 2.77 4.27
N ILE A 231 15.63 2.80 3.58
CA ILE A 231 15.23 1.71 2.68
C ILE A 231 16.21 1.59 1.52
N ALA A 232 16.56 2.70 0.87
CA ALA A 232 17.50 2.73 -0.26
C ALA A 232 18.89 2.19 0.10
N TYR A 233 19.28 2.32 1.37
CA TYR A 233 20.53 1.76 1.88
C TYR A 233 20.48 0.22 1.97
N PHE A 234 19.36 -0.34 2.44
CA PHE A 234 19.20 -1.79 2.59
C PHE A 234 18.84 -2.50 1.28
N SER A 235 18.00 -1.88 0.46
CA SER A 235 17.60 -2.31 -0.87
C SER A 235 17.74 -1.13 -1.82
N LEU A 236 18.60 -1.24 -2.83
CA LEU A 236 18.98 -0.10 -3.68
C LEU A 236 17.82 0.45 -4.51
N TYR A 237 16.99 -0.43 -5.10
CA TYR A 237 15.98 -0.07 -6.10
C TYR A 237 14.91 0.93 -5.64
N PRO A 238 14.39 0.85 -4.40
CA PRO A 238 13.52 1.88 -3.84
C PRO A 238 14.01 3.33 -3.93
N ILE A 239 15.31 3.60 -4.17
CA ILE A 239 15.82 4.96 -4.37
C ILE A 239 15.08 5.72 -5.48
N VAL A 240 14.54 5.02 -6.48
CA VAL A 240 13.79 5.62 -7.59
C VAL A 240 12.51 6.31 -7.12
N LEU A 241 11.97 5.94 -5.95
CA LEU A 241 10.82 6.62 -5.32
C LEU A 241 11.14 8.06 -4.89
N VAL A 242 12.41 8.49 -4.93
CA VAL A 242 12.80 9.88 -4.78
C VAL A 242 12.10 10.77 -5.82
N ILE A 243 11.86 10.23 -7.02
CA ILE A 243 11.14 10.93 -8.10
C ILE A 243 9.71 11.21 -7.64
N SER A 244 9.01 10.19 -7.13
CA SER A 244 7.64 10.35 -6.58
C SER A 244 7.62 11.38 -5.44
N LEU A 245 8.60 11.33 -4.54
CA LEU A 245 8.72 12.26 -3.41
C LEU A 245 8.90 13.70 -3.88
N TRP A 246 9.76 13.94 -4.88
CA TRP A 246 9.99 15.28 -5.42
C TRP A 246 8.76 15.86 -6.12
N ILE A 247 8.01 15.03 -6.86
CA ILE A 247 6.72 15.45 -7.43
C ILE A 247 5.77 15.91 -6.32
N ARG A 248 5.73 15.20 -5.18
CA ARG A 248 4.88 15.57 -4.05
C ARG A 248 5.27 16.89 -3.41
N LEU A 249 6.57 17.13 -3.23
CA LEU A 249 7.07 18.29 -2.50
C LEU A 249 6.85 19.62 -3.25
N ARG A 250 6.74 19.59 -4.59
CA ARG A 250 6.47 20.70 -5.54
C ARG A 250 7.41 21.91 -5.51
N THR A 251 8.00 22.26 -4.36
CA THR A 251 8.82 23.45 -4.14
C THR A 251 10.30 23.12 -4.12
N PHE A 252 11.13 23.91 -4.83
CA PHE A 252 12.59 23.71 -4.90
C PHE A 252 13.26 23.67 -3.52
N LYS A 253 12.88 24.55 -2.58
CA LYS A 253 13.41 24.54 -1.20
C LYS A 253 13.19 23.20 -0.49
N LYS A 254 11.99 22.61 -0.64
CA LYS A 254 11.65 21.31 -0.05
C LYS A 254 12.39 20.18 -0.74
N ILE A 255 12.55 20.24 -2.06
CA ILE A 255 13.32 19.26 -2.83
C ILE A 255 14.80 19.28 -2.39
N SER A 256 15.42 20.46 -2.33
CA SER A 256 16.81 20.61 -1.86
C SER A 256 16.98 20.11 -0.42
N ALA A 257 16.05 20.45 0.49
CA ALA A 257 16.07 19.92 1.85
C ALA A 257 15.93 18.39 1.89
N SER A 258 15.02 17.82 1.08
CA SER A 258 14.85 16.36 1.00
C SER A 258 16.10 15.64 0.50
N LEU A 259 16.80 16.24 -0.48
CA LEU A 259 18.06 15.71 -1.01
C LEU A 259 19.17 15.78 0.04
N GLY A 260 19.29 16.89 0.76
CA GLY A 260 20.24 17.04 1.87
C GLY A 260 20.02 16.01 2.98
N ILE A 261 18.76 15.80 3.39
CA ILE A 261 18.40 14.79 4.39
C ILE A 261 18.71 13.38 3.89
N LEU A 262 18.36 13.07 2.65
CA LEU A 262 18.62 11.76 2.06
C LEU A 262 20.13 11.49 1.98
N ALA A 263 20.92 12.45 1.49
CA ALA A 263 22.38 12.35 1.45
C ALA A 263 22.98 12.17 2.84
N LEU A 264 22.51 12.92 3.84
CA LEU A 264 22.95 12.79 5.23
C LEU A 264 22.62 11.42 5.80
N THR A 265 21.43 10.88 5.52
CA THR A 265 21.02 9.55 6.03
C THR A 265 21.82 8.43 5.40
N LEU A 266 22.08 8.48 4.09
CA LEU A 266 22.93 7.50 3.40
C LEU A 266 24.37 7.58 3.87
N ALA A 267 24.93 8.79 4.02
CA ALA A 267 26.28 9.00 4.53
C ALA A 267 26.41 8.52 5.98
N GLY A 268 25.42 8.81 6.83
CA GLY A 268 25.37 8.35 8.21
C GLY A 268 25.32 6.82 8.31
N LEU A 269 24.44 6.16 7.56
CA LEU A 269 24.36 4.70 7.53
C LEU A 269 25.62 4.08 6.94
N PHE A 270 26.21 4.67 5.90
CA PHE A 270 27.49 4.22 5.36
C PHE A 270 28.60 4.30 6.42
N TYR A 271 28.71 5.42 7.14
CA TYR A 271 29.69 5.59 8.20
C TYR A 271 29.49 4.58 9.34
N VAL A 272 28.25 4.35 9.77
CA VAL A 272 27.94 3.34 10.81
C VAL A 272 28.38 1.95 10.35
N ASN A 273 28.07 1.54 9.11
CA ASN A 273 28.48 0.24 8.60
C ASN A 273 29.99 0.13 8.41
N TYR A 274 30.64 1.22 7.99
CA TYR A 274 32.09 1.30 7.89
C TYR A 274 32.77 1.12 9.27
N ALA A 275 32.26 1.79 10.30
CA ALA A 275 32.75 1.64 11.67
C ALA A 275 32.50 0.23 12.23
N LEU A 276 31.31 -0.34 11.99
CA LEU A 276 30.94 -1.69 12.43
C LEU A 276 31.72 -2.80 11.72
N ASN A 277 32.25 -2.53 10.52
CA ASN A 277 33.09 -3.45 9.75
C ASN A 277 34.60 -3.20 9.96
N GLY A 278 34.99 -2.66 11.12
CA GLY A 278 36.40 -2.44 11.47
C GLY A 278 37.11 -1.43 10.57
N PHE A 279 36.41 -0.40 10.10
CA PHE A 279 36.94 0.62 9.17
C PHE A 279 37.39 0.05 7.82
N SER A 280 36.75 -1.04 7.36
CA SER A 280 36.94 -1.61 6.03
C SER A 280 35.71 -1.41 5.14
N THR A 281 35.93 -1.13 3.85
CA THR A 281 34.88 -1.00 2.83
C THR A 281 34.59 -2.31 2.09
N SER A 282 35.10 -3.45 2.56
CA SER A 282 34.91 -4.77 1.93
C SER A 282 33.42 -5.10 1.67
N PHE A 283 32.53 -4.74 2.59
CA PHE A 283 31.10 -4.98 2.46
C PHE A 283 30.46 -4.29 1.24
N VAL A 284 31.05 -3.20 0.72
CA VAL A 284 30.47 -2.42 -0.39
C VAL A 284 30.41 -3.25 -1.67
N LYS A 285 31.49 -3.99 -1.97
CA LYS A 285 31.54 -4.86 -3.14
C LYS A 285 30.47 -5.95 -3.07
N ASN A 286 30.32 -6.58 -1.91
CA ASN A 286 29.39 -7.71 -1.76
C ASN A 286 27.93 -7.25 -1.67
N CYS A 287 27.64 -6.19 -0.90
CA CYS A 287 26.26 -5.74 -0.68
C CYS A 287 25.71 -4.93 -1.86
N TYR A 288 26.51 -4.04 -2.45
CA TYR A 288 26.05 -3.14 -3.51
C TYR A 288 26.62 -3.52 -4.88
N GLY A 289 27.89 -3.92 -4.93
CA GLY A 289 28.53 -4.37 -6.17
C GLY A 289 27.79 -5.55 -6.77
N MET A 290 27.55 -6.63 -6.01
CA MET A 290 26.86 -7.83 -6.53
C MET A 290 25.41 -7.60 -6.95
N LEU A 291 24.76 -6.57 -6.40
CA LEU A 291 23.42 -6.16 -6.83
C LEU A 291 23.44 -5.56 -8.23
N LEU A 292 24.51 -4.86 -8.60
CA LEU A 292 24.68 -4.18 -9.88
C LEU A 292 25.39 -5.05 -10.92
N THR A 293 26.41 -5.83 -10.51
CA THR A 293 27.20 -6.70 -11.40
C THR A 293 26.53 -8.03 -11.68
N LEU A 294 25.64 -8.50 -10.80
CA LEU A 294 24.89 -9.77 -10.94
C LEU A 294 25.78 -10.99 -11.12
N ASP A 295 26.83 -11.08 -10.30
CA ASP A 295 27.76 -12.21 -10.33
C ASP A 295 27.16 -13.48 -9.68
N ASP A 296 26.22 -13.32 -8.74
CA ASP A 296 25.41 -14.43 -8.21
C ASP A 296 24.13 -14.57 -9.05
N LEU A 297 24.07 -15.60 -9.90
CA LEU A 297 22.90 -15.90 -10.76
C LEU A 297 21.90 -16.86 -10.10
N THR A 298 21.82 -16.86 -8.77
CA THR A 298 20.84 -17.66 -8.04
C THR A 298 19.42 -17.44 -8.58
N PRO A 299 18.68 -18.53 -8.86
CA PRO A 299 17.32 -18.43 -9.39
C PRO A 299 16.42 -17.61 -8.47
N ASN A 300 15.61 -16.74 -9.07
CA ASN A 300 14.62 -15.92 -8.39
C ASN A 300 13.43 -15.65 -9.32
N VAL A 301 12.46 -14.84 -8.89
CA VAL A 301 11.27 -14.53 -9.71
C VAL A 301 11.51 -13.42 -10.73
N GLY A 302 12.70 -12.83 -10.76
CA GLY A 302 13.06 -11.72 -11.64
C GLY A 302 13.51 -12.16 -13.03
N VAL A 303 13.65 -11.17 -13.90
CA VAL A 303 14.04 -11.38 -15.31
C VAL A 303 15.56 -11.52 -15.48
N TYR A 304 16.34 -11.02 -14.52
CA TYR A 304 17.79 -10.87 -14.64
C TYR A 304 18.54 -12.20 -14.65
N TRP A 305 18.34 -13.05 -13.64
CA TRP A 305 19.21 -14.22 -13.39
C TRP A 305 19.35 -15.13 -14.61
N TYR A 306 18.25 -15.47 -15.28
CA TYR A 306 18.25 -16.40 -16.41
C TYR A 306 18.67 -15.73 -17.72
N PHE A 307 18.39 -14.43 -17.89
CA PHE A 307 18.89 -13.68 -19.04
C PHE A 307 20.41 -13.59 -19.01
N PHE A 308 20.98 -13.23 -17.85
CA PHE A 308 22.43 -13.11 -17.67
C PHE A 308 23.13 -14.47 -17.57
N ALA A 309 22.42 -15.56 -17.28
CA ALA A 309 22.95 -16.91 -17.39
C ALA A 309 23.18 -17.36 -18.85
N GLN A 310 22.41 -16.82 -19.80
CA GLN A 310 22.50 -17.21 -21.22
C GLN A 310 23.36 -16.28 -22.06
N ILE A 311 23.67 -15.09 -21.55
CA ILE A 311 24.37 -14.09 -22.35
C ILE A 311 25.88 -14.35 -22.43
N PHE A 312 26.45 -14.07 -23.59
CA PHE A 312 27.90 -14.12 -23.77
C PHE A 312 28.61 -13.03 -22.97
N ASN A 313 29.73 -13.40 -22.33
CA ASN A 313 30.54 -12.50 -21.50
C ASN A 313 30.89 -11.15 -22.13
N PRO A 314 31.29 -11.06 -23.43
CA PRO A 314 31.61 -9.77 -24.04
C PRO A 314 30.44 -8.78 -24.08
N MET A 315 29.21 -9.28 -24.13
CA MET A 315 28.00 -8.45 -24.19
C MET A 315 27.42 -8.14 -22.80
N ARG A 316 27.86 -8.85 -21.76
CA ARG A 316 27.29 -8.76 -20.41
C ARG A 316 27.23 -7.33 -19.88
N VAL A 317 28.33 -6.58 -19.99
CA VAL A 317 28.44 -5.19 -19.47
C VAL A 317 27.43 -4.26 -20.14
N PHE A 318 27.25 -4.39 -21.46
CA PHE A 318 26.28 -3.59 -22.21
C PHE A 318 24.85 -3.84 -21.70
N TYR A 319 24.45 -5.11 -21.57
CA TYR A 319 23.10 -5.43 -21.10
C TYR A 319 22.90 -5.11 -19.62
N LEU A 320 23.91 -5.25 -18.77
CA LEU A 320 23.84 -4.80 -17.38
C LEU A 320 23.49 -3.31 -17.31
N PHE A 321 24.19 -2.48 -18.08
CA PHE A 321 23.90 -1.04 -18.15
C PHE A 321 22.47 -0.76 -18.63
N VAL A 322 22.04 -1.41 -19.71
CA VAL A 322 20.68 -1.24 -20.24
C VAL A 322 19.63 -1.64 -19.20
N PHE A 323 19.75 -2.80 -18.59
CA PHE A 323 18.77 -3.31 -17.63
C PHE A 323 18.64 -2.39 -16.40
N GLN A 324 19.77 -1.95 -15.82
CA GLN A 324 19.75 -1.04 -14.67
C GLN A 324 19.16 0.34 -15.01
N LEU A 325 19.24 0.79 -16.27
CA LEU A 325 18.64 2.05 -16.72
C LEU A 325 17.13 1.98 -16.99
N ILE A 326 16.56 0.80 -17.23
CA ILE A 326 15.13 0.66 -17.56
C ILE A 326 14.26 1.26 -16.44
N LEU A 327 14.50 0.86 -15.19
CA LEU A 327 13.69 1.30 -14.05
C LEU A 327 13.69 2.82 -13.85
N PRO A 328 14.85 3.50 -13.66
CA PRO A 328 14.87 4.95 -13.45
C PRO A 328 14.30 5.71 -14.65
N THR A 329 14.56 5.24 -15.88
CA THR A 329 14.02 5.88 -17.09
C THR A 329 12.50 5.79 -17.14
N MET A 330 11.91 4.61 -16.86
CA MET A 330 10.46 4.44 -16.87
C MET A 330 9.78 5.29 -15.79
N CYS A 331 10.32 5.31 -14.56
CA CYS A 331 9.78 6.14 -13.49
C CYS A 331 9.91 7.65 -13.79
N LEU A 332 10.97 8.07 -14.49
CA LEU A 332 11.15 9.45 -14.92
C LEU A 332 10.15 9.84 -16.01
N VAL A 333 9.93 9.01 -17.03
CA VAL A 333 8.91 9.25 -18.06
C VAL A 333 7.52 9.37 -17.43
N LEU A 334 7.18 8.45 -16.53
CA LEU A 334 5.93 8.50 -15.78
C LEU A 334 5.80 9.76 -14.91
N ALA A 335 6.90 10.33 -14.43
CA ALA A 335 6.87 11.57 -13.64
C ALA A 335 6.38 12.76 -14.45
N PHE A 336 6.69 12.81 -15.75
CA PHE A 336 6.19 13.85 -16.65
C PHE A 336 4.70 13.67 -16.92
N THR A 337 4.23 12.44 -17.12
CA THR A 337 2.82 12.15 -17.42
C THR A 337 1.92 12.29 -16.18
N LEU A 338 2.34 11.79 -15.03
CA LEU A 338 1.53 11.71 -13.79
C LEU A 338 1.90 12.78 -12.76
N ARG A 339 2.46 13.92 -13.18
CA ARG A 339 2.90 15.00 -12.28
C ARG A 339 1.81 15.51 -11.34
N ASN A 340 0.55 15.47 -11.78
CA ASN A 340 -0.59 15.94 -10.98
C ASN A 340 -1.11 14.86 -10.01
N ASP A 341 -0.87 13.59 -10.30
CA ASP A 341 -1.44 12.43 -9.63
C ASP A 341 -0.35 11.63 -8.91
N VAL A 342 0.18 12.23 -7.86
CA VAL A 342 1.38 11.74 -7.17
C VAL A 342 1.20 10.34 -6.57
N HIS A 343 0.00 10.02 -6.08
CA HIS A 343 -0.32 8.71 -5.49
C HIS A 343 -0.35 7.59 -6.54
N PHE A 344 -0.79 7.88 -7.77
CA PHE A 344 -0.75 6.93 -8.88
C PHE A 344 0.67 6.72 -9.40
N HIS A 345 1.48 7.79 -9.45
CA HIS A 345 2.90 7.67 -9.78
C HIS A 345 3.64 6.78 -8.79
N LEU A 346 3.39 6.93 -7.48
CA LEU A 346 3.93 6.07 -6.44
C LEU A 346 3.53 4.60 -6.65
N LEU A 347 2.22 4.34 -6.83
CA LEU A 347 1.70 2.98 -7.00
C LEU A 347 2.34 2.25 -8.20
N ILE A 348 2.40 2.92 -9.35
CA ILE A 348 3.01 2.34 -10.55
C ILE A 348 4.52 2.17 -10.37
N SER A 349 5.21 3.12 -9.72
CA SER A 349 6.65 2.99 -9.45
C SER A 349 6.96 1.80 -8.53
N LEU A 350 6.10 1.48 -7.55
CA LEU A 350 6.25 0.28 -6.72
C LEU A 350 6.09 -1.00 -7.54
N ILE A 351 5.14 -1.06 -8.49
CA ILE A 351 5.00 -2.21 -9.40
C ILE A 351 6.25 -2.35 -10.28
N LEU A 352 6.78 -1.25 -10.81
CA LEU A 352 7.99 -1.28 -11.64
C LEU A 352 9.22 -1.74 -10.84
N ILE A 353 9.35 -1.33 -9.57
CA ILE A 353 10.41 -1.84 -8.68
C ILE A 353 10.29 -3.35 -8.51
N ALA A 354 9.09 -3.88 -8.25
CA ALA A 354 8.87 -5.32 -8.07
C ALA A 354 9.23 -6.16 -9.32
N VAL A 355 9.12 -5.58 -10.52
CA VAL A 355 9.42 -6.25 -11.80
C VAL A 355 10.88 -6.11 -12.22
N PHE A 356 11.44 -4.90 -12.12
CA PHE A 356 12.75 -4.54 -12.69
C PHE A 356 13.90 -4.53 -11.68
N SER A 357 13.66 -4.94 -10.44
CA SER A 357 14.74 -5.23 -9.49
C SER A 357 15.54 -6.47 -9.94
N SER A 358 16.81 -6.54 -9.54
CA SER A 358 17.70 -7.66 -9.91
C SER A 358 17.42 -8.98 -9.20
N TYR A 359 17.07 -8.92 -7.90
CA TYR A 359 16.73 -10.11 -7.09
C TYR A 359 15.36 -9.96 -6.44
N PRO A 360 14.28 -9.78 -7.23
CA PRO A 360 12.96 -9.62 -6.67
C PRO A 360 12.48 -10.93 -6.07
N THR A 361 11.61 -10.78 -5.09
CA THR A 361 10.84 -11.85 -4.45
C THR A 361 9.35 -11.54 -4.61
N HIS A 362 8.49 -12.52 -4.32
CA HIS A 362 7.06 -12.23 -4.19
C HIS A 362 6.74 -11.24 -3.06
N ALA A 363 7.66 -11.07 -2.09
CA ALA A 363 7.51 -10.11 -1.01
C ALA A 363 7.49 -8.66 -1.52
N ASP A 364 8.23 -8.34 -2.58
CA ASP A 364 8.34 -6.98 -3.12
C ASP A 364 7.01 -6.52 -3.75
N ALA A 365 6.20 -7.48 -4.21
CA ALA A 365 4.91 -7.19 -4.82
C ALA A 365 3.80 -6.90 -3.79
N VAL A 366 3.98 -7.33 -2.54
CA VAL A 366 2.95 -7.19 -1.50
C VAL A 366 2.60 -5.73 -1.23
N VAL A 367 3.59 -4.84 -1.17
CA VAL A 367 3.36 -3.46 -0.75
C VAL A 367 2.43 -2.75 -1.73
N TYR A 368 2.64 -2.91 -3.04
CA TYR A 368 1.71 -2.34 -4.02
C TYR A 368 0.35 -3.06 -4.01
N MET A 369 0.32 -4.39 -3.78
CA MET A 369 -0.94 -5.13 -3.67
C MET A 369 -1.82 -4.62 -2.52
N GLY A 370 -1.20 -4.26 -1.39
CA GLY A 370 -1.89 -3.64 -0.25
C GLY A 370 -2.46 -2.24 -0.56
N LEU A 371 -1.89 -1.54 -1.55
CA LEU A 371 -2.33 -0.22 -1.99
C LEU A 371 -3.38 -0.27 -3.12
N LEU A 372 -3.72 -1.45 -3.65
CA LEU A 372 -4.75 -1.60 -4.68
C LEU A 372 -6.13 -1.02 -4.30
N PRO A 373 -6.58 -0.92 -3.03
CA PRO A 373 -7.86 -0.28 -2.73
C PRO A 373 -7.95 1.18 -3.18
N ILE A 374 -6.83 1.87 -3.45
CA ILE A 374 -6.80 3.21 -4.04
C ILE A 374 -7.50 3.24 -5.41
N ILE A 375 -7.44 2.15 -6.18
CA ILE A 375 -8.02 2.07 -7.52
C ILE A 375 -9.49 1.58 -7.51
N ASN A 376 -10.06 1.27 -6.34
CA ASN A 376 -11.39 0.65 -6.28
C ASN A 376 -12.49 1.51 -6.93
N GLU A 377 -12.34 2.83 -6.93
CA GLU A 377 -13.29 3.75 -7.55
C GLU A 377 -13.24 3.78 -9.06
N ILE A 378 -12.06 3.56 -9.62
CA ILE A 378 -11.85 3.54 -11.08
C ILE A 378 -11.90 2.13 -11.63
N ARG A 379 -12.20 1.14 -10.78
CA ARG A 379 -12.28 -0.28 -11.13
C ARG A 379 -13.36 -0.58 -12.18
N ILE A 380 -14.33 0.32 -12.35
CA ILE A 380 -15.34 0.25 -13.42
C ILE A 380 -14.70 0.20 -14.82
N TYR A 381 -13.52 0.81 -14.98
CA TYR A 381 -12.77 0.83 -16.25
C TYR A 381 -11.78 -0.33 -16.39
N GLU A 382 -11.76 -1.27 -15.43
CA GLU A 382 -10.83 -2.40 -15.45
C GLU A 382 -11.21 -3.40 -16.55
N ARG A 383 -10.23 -3.78 -17.39
CA ARG A 383 -10.48 -4.64 -18.56
C ARG A 383 -10.00 -6.08 -18.38
N ARG A 384 -8.89 -6.30 -17.69
CA ARG A 384 -8.20 -7.60 -17.65
C ARG A 384 -8.20 -8.26 -16.26
N GLN A 385 -9.14 -7.88 -15.38
CA GLN A 385 -9.21 -8.38 -14.00
C GLN A 385 -9.16 -9.92 -13.94
N LEU A 386 -10.03 -10.59 -14.70
CA LEU A 386 -10.08 -12.06 -14.73
C LEU A 386 -8.76 -12.67 -15.20
N LEU A 387 -8.18 -12.13 -16.27
CA LEU A 387 -6.91 -12.60 -16.81
C LEU A 387 -5.78 -12.45 -15.79
N LEU A 388 -5.71 -11.32 -15.09
CA LEU A 388 -4.69 -11.07 -14.07
C LEU A 388 -4.84 -12.02 -12.88
N ILE A 389 -6.06 -12.26 -12.40
CA ILE A 389 -6.33 -13.18 -11.30
C ILE A 389 -5.97 -14.62 -11.71
N CYS A 390 -6.45 -15.08 -12.87
CA CYS A 390 -6.15 -16.42 -13.37
C CYS A 390 -4.65 -16.62 -13.58
N THR A 391 -3.95 -15.63 -14.13
CA THR A 391 -2.50 -15.68 -14.32
C THR A 391 -1.77 -15.73 -12.98
N GLY A 392 -2.17 -14.92 -12.00
CA GLY A 392 -1.60 -14.93 -10.66
C GLY A 392 -1.75 -16.29 -9.96
N VAL A 393 -2.96 -16.87 -9.97
CA VAL A 393 -3.22 -18.20 -9.39
C VAL A 393 -2.41 -19.29 -10.11
N THR A 394 -2.33 -19.21 -11.43
CA THR A 394 -1.53 -20.15 -12.24
C THR A 394 -0.06 -20.03 -11.88
N CYS A 395 0.51 -18.82 -11.83
CA CYS A 395 1.91 -18.61 -11.47
C CYS A 395 2.23 -19.07 -10.05
N ALA A 396 1.35 -18.78 -9.07
CA ALA A 396 1.52 -19.21 -7.68
C ALA A 396 1.54 -20.74 -7.54
N THR A 397 0.82 -21.46 -8.41
CA THR A 397 0.77 -22.92 -8.41
C THR A 397 1.94 -23.53 -9.18
N PHE A 398 2.25 -23.01 -10.36
CA PHE A 398 3.27 -23.59 -11.25
C PHE A 398 4.71 -23.26 -10.82
N LEU A 399 4.98 -22.14 -10.15
CA LEU A 399 6.33 -21.79 -9.71
C LEU A 399 6.93 -22.84 -8.74
N PRO A 400 6.24 -23.26 -7.66
CA PRO A 400 6.76 -24.32 -6.80
C PRO A 400 6.87 -25.68 -7.50
N ILE A 401 5.93 -26.01 -8.39
CA ILE A 401 5.93 -27.29 -9.13
C ILE A 401 7.14 -27.36 -10.07
N THR A 402 7.35 -26.32 -10.88
CA THR A 402 8.47 -26.26 -11.82
C THR A 402 9.81 -26.21 -11.10
N TRP A 403 9.88 -25.54 -9.94
CA TRP A 403 11.05 -25.59 -9.07
C TRP A 403 11.34 -27.00 -8.56
N HIS A 404 10.32 -27.72 -8.08
CA HIS A 404 10.48 -29.09 -7.62
C HIS A 404 10.90 -30.04 -8.76
N MET A 405 10.27 -29.92 -9.94
CA MET A 405 10.62 -30.73 -11.10
C MET A 405 12.08 -30.51 -11.53
N TRP A 406 12.57 -29.28 -11.44
CA TRP A 406 13.94 -28.95 -11.80
C TRP A 406 14.94 -29.38 -10.73
N MET A 407 14.77 -28.96 -9.49
CA MET A 407 15.78 -29.13 -8.43
C MET A 407 15.69 -30.45 -7.68
N VAL A 408 14.50 -31.02 -7.51
CA VAL A 408 14.30 -32.24 -6.69
C VAL A 408 14.15 -33.46 -7.59
N SER A 409 13.25 -33.42 -8.57
CA SER A 409 12.97 -34.56 -9.44
C SER A 409 13.95 -34.69 -10.62
N GLY A 410 14.65 -33.63 -10.98
CA GLY A 410 15.55 -33.60 -12.16
C GLY A 410 14.85 -33.83 -13.50
N SER A 411 13.52 -33.83 -13.53
CA SER A 411 12.69 -34.10 -14.71
C SER A 411 12.35 -32.84 -15.51
N GLY A 412 12.65 -31.65 -14.96
CA GLY A 412 12.41 -30.34 -15.58
C GLY A 412 13.69 -29.54 -15.77
N ASN A 413 13.68 -28.62 -16.74
CA ASN A 413 14.77 -27.67 -16.97
C ASN A 413 14.44 -26.29 -16.33
N ALA A 414 15.48 -25.53 -15.99
CA ALA A 414 15.43 -24.13 -15.55
C ALA A 414 14.52 -23.26 -16.41
N ASN A 415 14.44 -23.55 -17.71
CA ASN A 415 13.62 -22.84 -18.68
C ASN A 415 12.14 -22.82 -18.29
N TYR A 416 11.61 -23.92 -17.71
CA TYR A 416 10.21 -23.98 -17.28
C TYR A 416 9.94 -23.04 -16.11
N PHE A 417 10.83 -23.06 -15.12
CA PHE A 417 10.75 -22.14 -13.98
C PHE A 417 10.82 -20.68 -14.44
N PHE A 418 11.78 -20.36 -15.33
CA PHE A 418 11.93 -19.03 -15.88
C PHE A 418 10.72 -18.58 -16.72
N ALA A 419 10.14 -19.47 -17.53
CA ALA A 419 8.96 -19.16 -18.33
C ALA A 419 7.79 -18.73 -17.44
N VAL A 420 7.54 -19.46 -16.33
CA VAL A 420 6.49 -19.10 -15.39
C VAL A 420 6.81 -17.78 -14.68
N SER A 421 8.06 -17.53 -14.28
CA SER A 421 8.44 -16.24 -13.70
C SER A 421 8.28 -15.08 -14.69
N LEU A 422 8.49 -15.30 -16.00
CA LEU A 422 8.25 -14.30 -17.02
C LEU A 422 6.75 -13.96 -17.14
N PHE A 423 5.86 -14.96 -17.11
CA PHE A 423 4.41 -14.73 -17.06
C PHE A 423 3.98 -13.96 -15.80
N TYR A 424 4.59 -14.26 -14.65
CA TYR A 424 4.36 -13.52 -13.41
C TYR A 424 4.75 -12.03 -13.55
N ASN A 425 5.93 -11.73 -14.09
CA ASN A 425 6.35 -10.35 -14.31
C ASN A 425 5.48 -9.64 -15.36
N LEU A 426 5.08 -10.35 -16.42
CA LEU A 426 4.18 -9.82 -17.45
C LEU A 426 2.80 -9.47 -16.86
N ALA A 427 2.27 -10.30 -15.94
CA ALA A 427 1.02 -10.01 -15.25
C ALA A 427 1.14 -8.73 -14.40
N GLN A 428 2.26 -8.52 -13.70
CA GLN A 428 2.51 -7.28 -12.96
C GLN A 428 2.57 -6.05 -13.88
N ILE A 429 3.25 -6.15 -15.03
CA ILE A 429 3.27 -5.07 -16.03
C ILE A 429 1.86 -4.78 -16.56
N PHE A 430 1.08 -5.81 -16.87
CA PHE A 430 -0.31 -5.62 -17.31
C PHE A 430 -1.18 -4.99 -16.24
N CYS A 431 -0.97 -5.31 -14.95
CA CYS A 431 -1.60 -4.62 -13.84
C CYS A 431 -1.24 -3.11 -13.85
N ALA A 432 0.04 -2.75 -14.00
CA ALA A 432 0.45 -1.34 -14.09
C ALA A 432 -0.18 -0.61 -15.29
N VAL A 433 -0.22 -1.27 -16.46
CA VAL A 433 -0.84 -0.70 -17.68
C VAL A 433 -2.35 -0.53 -17.50
N ASP A 434 -3.04 -1.48 -16.86
CA ASP A 434 -4.46 -1.34 -16.56
C ASP A 434 -4.73 -0.19 -15.59
N ILE A 435 -3.92 -0.03 -14.55
CA ILE A 435 -4.03 1.10 -13.62
C ILE A 435 -3.90 2.44 -14.36
N LEU A 436 -2.90 2.54 -15.25
CA LEU A 436 -2.70 3.73 -16.06
C LEU A 436 -3.89 3.97 -17.01
N TYR A 437 -4.39 2.92 -17.66
CA TYR A 437 -5.54 3.01 -18.56
C TYR A 437 -6.81 3.45 -17.81
N MET A 438 -7.09 2.86 -16.64
CA MET A 438 -8.23 3.24 -15.79
C MET A 438 -8.16 4.72 -15.40
N LYS A 439 -6.97 5.22 -15.09
CA LYS A 439 -6.77 6.64 -14.78
C LYS A 439 -7.05 7.54 -15.98
N LEU A 440 -6.48 7.21 -17.14
CA LEU A 440 -6.69 7.98 -18.37
C LEU A 440 -8.17 8.03 -18.76
N MET A 441 -8.89 6.91 -18.63
CA MET A 441 -10.32 6.84 -18.90
C MET A 441 -11.14 7.67 -17.90
N ARG A 442 -10.79 7.62 -16.61
CA ARG A 442 -11.41 8.50 -15.59
C ARG A 442 -11.25 9.97 -15.98
N ASP A 443 -10.05 10.39 -16.36
CA ASP A 443 -9.77 11.79 -16.69
C ASP A 443 -10.51 12.22 -17.96
N ALA A 444 -10.53 11.37 -18.99
CA ALA A 444 -11.28 11.61 -20.22
C ALA A 444 -12.79 11.75 -19.94
N HIS A 445 -13.36 10.87 -19.11
CA HIS A 445 -14.77 10.94 -18.72
C HIS A 445 -15.11 12.22 -17.94
N VAL A 446 -14.21 12.67 -17.06
CA VAL A 446 -14.40 13.92 -16.29
C VAL A 446 -14.39 15.15 -17.21
N VAL A 447 -13.61 15.13 -18.29
CA VAL A 447 -13.58 16.21 -19.28
C VAL A 447 -14.85 16.21 -20.15
N MET A 448 -15.34 15.03 -20.54
CA MET A 448 -16.47 14.90 -21.47
C MET A 448 -17.85 15.16 -20.83
N ASP A 449 -18.04 14.88 -19.53
CA ASP A 449 -19.29 15.18 -18.81
C ASP A 449 -19.03 15.86 -17.45
N PRO A 450 -18.88 17.20 -17.43
CA PRO A 450 -18.67 17.97 -16.20
C PRO A 450 -19.87 17.93 -15.23
N GLN A 451 -21.08 17.61 -15.71
CA GLN A 451 -22.33 17.66 -14.94
C GLN A 451 -22.51 16.39 -14.08
N ARG A 452 -21.93 15.25 -14.49
CA ARG A 452 -21.90 14.01 -13.68
C ARG A 452 -20.91 14.01 -12.52
N LYS A 453 -20.06 15.03 -12.39
CA LYS A 453 -19.12 15.20 -11.26
C LYS A 453 -19.82 15.15 -9.88
N LYS A 454 -21.11 15.50 -9.82
CA LYS A 454 -21.96 15.41 -8.61
C LYS A 454 -22.72 14.08 -8.44
N LYS A 455 -22.79 13.23 -9.47
CA LYS A 455 -23.65 12.03 -9.49
C LYS A 455 -22.91 10.73 -9.18
N ILE A 456 -21.58 10.69 -9.33
CA ILE A 456 -20.77 9.54 -8.90
C ILE A 456 -20.70 9.44 -7.36
N ASP A 457 -21.07 10.52 -6.65
CA ASP A 457 -21.10 10.60 -5.19
C ASP A 457 -22.30 9.90 -4.53
N ILE A 458 -23.30 9.46 -5.30
CA ILE A 458 -24.55 8.90 -4.76
C ILE A 458 -25.07 7.83 -5.74
N LYS A 459 -24.98 6.55 -5.32
CA LYS A 459 -25.47 5.33 -5.99
C LYS A 459 -24.65 4.90 -7.21
N THR A 460 -23.65 4.04 -7.02
CA THR A 460 -23.48 2.74 -7.74
C THR A 460 -22.27 2.01 -7.14
N ILE A 461 -22.33 1.57 -5.87
CA ILE A 461 -21.39 0.53 -5.36
C ILE A 461 -22.18 -0.35 -4.39
N GLU A 462 -23.15 -1.09 -4.92
CA GLU A 462 -23.50 -2.40 -4.40
C GLU A 462 -23.17 -3.37 -5.52
N PHE A 463 -21.93 -3.88 -5.55
CA PHE A 463 -21.61 -5.19 -6.09
C PHE A 463 -20.23 -5.61 -5.56
N PHE A 464 -20.27 -6.69 -4.77
CA PHE A 464 -19.24 -7.38 -4.00
C PHE A 464 -18.89 -6.83 -2.61
#